data_AF-A0A2I8VL53-F1
#
_entry.id   AF-A0A2I8VL53-F1
#
_cell.length_a   1.000
_cell.length_b   1.000
_cell.length_c   1.000
_cell.angle_alpha   90.00
_cell.angle_beta   90.00
_cell.angle_gamma   90.00
#
_symmetry.space_group_name_H-M   'P 1'
#
loop_
_entity.id
_entity.type
_entity.pdbx_description
1 polymer ?
#
loop_
_entity_poly.entity_id
_entity_poly.type
_entity_poly.pdbx_seq_one_letter_code
_entity_poly.pdbx_strand_id
1 'polypeptide(L)'
;MSATQSGGRWLVSTVDSARAHAVELLRTRTTRRLVRRLSRGFVGVRHDVSALTLVAAPLLAVVTEWWVVRSHGYRRIHSWAVGTWTGTDPHVLVFVGVAVLLAISVVFTVVNSGVVPATFLVMGPLFGIGFARYGLATRYGTVGIPEATASGGVLAIAFGVPIGVIGFLVGTALRKGVVHFGGRRGPDGGLWKA
;
A
#
# COMPACT_ATOMS: atom_id res chain seq x y z
N MET A 1 45.00 -13.10 10.74
CA MET A 1 44.51 -11.70 10.71
C MET A 1 44.68 -11.20 9.27
N SER A 2 43.73 -10.72 8.49
CA SER A 2 42.27 -10.51 8.59
C SER A 2 41.73 -10.33 7.15
N ALA A 3 41.16 -11.38 6.55
CA ALA A 3 40.47 -11.31 5.24
C ALA A 3 39.14 -10.52 5.29
N THR A 4 38.75 -10.05 6.48
CA THR A 4 37.51 -9.32 6.75
C THR A 4 37.63 -7.80 6.55
N GLN A 5 38.83 -7.22 6.54
CA GLN A 5 39.03 -5.76 6.31
C GLN A 5 39.02 -5.35 4.82
N SER A 6 39.21 -6.28 3.89
CA SER A 6 39.18 -6.00 2.44
C SER A 6 37.76 -5.95 1.89
N GLY A 7 36.87 -6.83 2.35
CA GLY A 7 35.48 -6.90 1.88
C GLY A 7 34.65 -5.65 2.20
N GLY A 8 34.85 -5.04 3.38
CA GLY A 8 34.14 -3.82 3.77
C GLY A 8 34.50 -2.60 2.90
N ARG A 9 35.77 -2.47 2.50
CA ARG A 9 36.23 -1.34 1.68
C ARG A 9 35.73 -1.41 0.24
N TRP A 10 35.59 -2.62 -0.31
CA TRP A 10 35.01 -2.82 -1.64
C TRP A 10 33.50 -2.54 -1.69
N LEU A 11 32.76 -2.90 -0.63
CA LEU A 11 31.35 -2.54 -0.50
C LEU A 11 31.16 -1.02 -0.36
N VAL A 12 31.97 -0.36 0.46
CA VAL A 12 31.92 1.10 0.64
C VAL A 12 32.28 1.82 -0.66
N SER A 13 33.32 1.40 -1.38
CA SER A 13 33.70 2.03 -2.65
C SER A 13 32.64 1.84 -3.75
N THR A 14 31.97 0.68 -3.77
CA THR A 14 30.87 0.42 -4.72
C THR A 14 29.66 1.30 -4.41
N VAL A 15 29.31 1.45 -3.12
CA VAL A 15 28.23 2.34 -2.67
C VAL A 15 28.55 3.81 -2.98
N ASP A 16 29.78 4.25 -2.72
CA ASP A 16 30.19 5.63 -3.01
C ASP A 16 30.26 5.91 -4.52
N SER A 17 30.70 4.94 -5.32
CA SER A 17 30.71 5.05 -6.79
C SER A 17 29.29 5.09 -7.36
N ALA A 18 28.39 4.27 -6.83
CA ALA A 18 26.98 4.27 -7.19
C ALA A 18 26.29 5.58 -6.77
N ARG A 19 26.63 6.13 -5.59
CA ARG A 19 26.15 7.42 -5.11
C ARG A 19 26.64 8.57 -5.99
N ALA A 20 27.92 8.58 -6.35
CA ALA A 20 28.50 9.59 -7.24
C ALA A 20 27.84 9.55 -8.63
N HIS A 21 27.63 8.36 -9.20
CA HIS A 21 26.91 8.19 -10.46
C HIS A 21 25.45 8.59 -10.35
N ALA A 22 24.77 8.25 -9.25
CA ALA A 22 23.39 8.69 -9.02
C ALA A 22 23.30 10.21 -8.90
N VAL A 23 24.25 10.88 -8.24
CA VAL A 23 24.32 12.34 -8.12
C VAL A 23 24.56 12.99 -9.48
N GLU A 24 25.43 12.43 -10.31
CA GLU A 24 25.72 12.94 -11.65
C GLU A 24 24.54 12.70 -12.61
N LEU A 25 23.87 11.54 -12.51
CA LEU A 25 22.62 11.25 -13.21
C LEU A 25 21.47 12.15 -12.74
N LEU A 26 21.41 12.53 -11.47
CA LEU A 26 20.42 13.49 -10.94
C LEU A 26 20.70 14.94 -11.39
N ARG A 27 21.91 15.20 -11.88
CA ARG A 27 22.32 16.52 -12.35
C ARG A 27 21.66 16.90 -13.66
N THR A 28 21.36 15.92 -14.53
CA THR A 28 20.65 16.14 -15.80
C THR A 28 19.16 16.50 -15.57
N ARG A 29 18.64 17.47 -16.32
CA ARG A 29 17.28 18.03 -16.13
C ARG A 29 16.17 16.98 -16.32
N THR A 30 16.39 16.00 -17.19
CA THR A 30 15.41 14.96 -17.57
C THR A 30 15.18 13.94 -16.46
N THR A 31 16.26 13.36 -15.93
CA THR A 31 16.28 12.47 -14.76
C THR A 31 15.78 13.18 -13.52
N ARG A 32 16.15 14.44 -13.27
CA ARG A 32 15.59 15.19 -12.12
C ARG A 32 14.08 15.37 -12.22
N ARG A 33 13.55 15.59 -13.44
CA ARG A 33 12.09 15.63 -13.68
C ARG A 33 11.44 14.26 -13.52
N LEU A 34 12.08 13.19 -14.02
CA LEU A 34 11.58 11.82 -13.89
C LEU A 34 11.55 11.37 -12.43
N VAL A 35 12.65 11.57 -11.70
CA VAL A 35 12.76 11.29 -10.27
C VAL A 35 11.77 12.10 -9.48
N ARG A 36 11.57 13.40 -9.78
CA ARG A 36 10.53 14.21 -9.12
C ARG A 36 9.10 13.78 -9.47
N ARG A 37 8.87 13.12 -10.61
CA ARG A 37 7.56 12.58 -10.99
C ARG A 37 7.32 11.24 -10.31
N LEU A 38 8.32 10.37 -10.32
CA LEU A 38 8.31 9.09 -9.63
C LEU A 38 8.18 9.29 -8.12
N SER A 39 8.99 10.17 -7.52
CA SER A 39 8.92 10.46 -6.08
C SER A 39 7.55 11.01 -5.66
N ARG A 40 6.95 11.89 -6.47
CA ARG A 40 5.58 12.38 -6.25
C ARG A 40 4.52 11.29 -6.42
N GLY A 41 4.72 10.34 -7.33
CA GLY A 41 3.85 9.16 -7.46
C GLY A 41 4.02 8.13 -6.35
N PHE A 42 5.22 8.03 -5.77
CA PHE A 42 5.52 7.10 -4.68
C PHE A 42 5.07 7.61 -3.32
N VAL A 43 5.48 8.84 -2.97
CA VAL A 43 5.26 9.46 -1.65
C VAL A 43 3.96 10.28 -1.61
N GLY A 44 3.37 10.58 -2.76
CA GLY A 44 2.23 11.48 -2.87
C GLY A 44 2.66 12.94 -3.05
N VAL A 45 1.70 13.78 -3.44
CA VAL A 45 1.90 15.22 -3.65
C VAL A 45 1.68 16.01 -2.35
N ARG A 46 0.88 15.49 -1.41
CA ARG A 46 0.57 16.14 -0.13
C ARG A 46 1.22 15.35 1.02
N HIS A 47 2.37 15.81 1.48
CA HIS A 47 3.13 15.14 2.54
C HIS A 47 2.32 14.97 3.85
N ASP A 48 1.45 15.91 4.19
CA ASP A 48 0.59 15.82 5.38
C ASP A 48 -0.42 14.66 5.30
N VAL A 49 -1.00 14.43 4.11
CA VAL A 49 -1.95 13.34 3.88
C VAL A 49 -1.24 11.98 3.85
N SER A 50 0.00 11.96 3.36
CA SER A 50 0.84 10.77 3.46
C SER A 50 1.23 10.47 4.91
N ALA A 51 1.52 11.49 5.73
CA ALA A 51 1.81 11.32 7.15
C ALA A 51 0.59 10.78 7.93
N LEU A 52 -0.63 11.22 7.58
CA LEU A 52 -1.85 10.68 8.18
C LEU A 52 -1.97 9.16 8.01
N THR A 53 -1.47 8.58 6.92
CA THR A 53 -1.51 7.11 6.75
C THR A 53 -0.65 6.36 7.75
N LEU A 54 0.43 6.98 8.26
CA LEU A 54 1.27 6.38 9.29
C LEU A 54 0.54 6.25 10.62
N VAL A 55 -0.45 7.11 10.88
CA VAL A 55 -1.31 7.04 12.07
C VAL A 55 -2.58 6.23 11.79
N ALA A 56 -3.18 6.42 10.62
CA ALA A 56 -4.41 5.74 10.24
C ALA A 56 -4.23 4.24 10.07
N ALA A 57 -3.10 3.77 9.52
CA ALA A 57 -2.89 2.33 9.32
C ALA A 57 -2.84 1.55 10.65
N PRO A 58 -2.08 1.97 11.69
CA PRO A 58 -2.16 1.36 13.01
C PRO A 58 -3.56 1.42 13.64
N LEU A 59 -4.26 2.54 13.53
CA LEU A 59 -5.61 2.66 14.08
C LEU A 59 -6.59 1.71 13.36
N LEU A 60 -6.51 1.63 12.03
CA LEU A 60 -7.30 0.69 11.24
C LEU A 60 -6.97 -0.75 11.57
N ALA A 61 -5.70 -1.07 11.85
CA ALA A 61 -5.31 -2.40 12.31
C ALA A 61 -6.01 -2.77 13.62
N VAL A 62 -5.96 -1.89 14.63
CA VAL A 62 -6.61 -2.11 15.93
C VAL A 62 -8.14 -2.21 15.78
N VAL A 63 -8.75 -1.28 15.04
CA VAL A 63 -10.20 -1.29 14.81
C VAL A 63 -10.64 -2.56 14.09
N THR A 64 -9.87 -3.00 13.09
CA THR A 64 -10.19 -4.21 12.33
C THR A 64 -10.01 -5.45 13.19
N GLU A 65 -8.93 -5.54 13.97
CA GLU A 65 -8.72 -6.64 14.91
C GLU A 65 -9.86 -6.72 15.93
N TRP A 66 -10.19 -5.61 16.59
CA TRP A 66 -11.32 -5.52 17.51
C TRP A 66 -12.63 -5.98 16.86
N TRP A 67 -12.91 -5.52 15.63
CA TRP A 67 -14.11 -5.93 14.89
C TRP A 67 -14.11 -7.43 14.59
N VAL A 68 -12.98 -8.00 14.16
CA VAL A 68 -12.87 -9.44 13.88
C VAL A 68 -13.14 -10.24 15.15
N VAL A 69 -12.48 -9.88 16.25
CA VAL A 69 -12.61 -10.58 17.54
C VAL A 69 -14.05 -10.51 18.05
N ARG A 70 -14.71 -9.35 17.92
CA ARG A 70 -16.05 -9.15 18.49
C ARG A 70 -17.18 -9.73 17.64
N SER A 71 -17.04 -9.76 16.32
CA SER A 71 -18.15 -10.04 15.41
C SER A 71 -18.20 -11.50 14.97
N HIS A 72 -17.10 -11.98 14.38
CA HIS A 72 -17.09 -13.23 13.60
C HIS A 72 -16.05 -14.24 14.11
N GLY A 73 -15.00 -13.76 14.76
CA GLY A 73 -13.82 -14.53 15.14
C GLY A 73 -12.91 -14.85 13.95
N TYR A 74 -11.60 -14.89 14.18
CA TYR A 74 -10.61 -15.16 13.15
C TYR A 74 -10.87 -16.47 12.37
N ARG A 75 -11.21 -17.56 13.07
CA ARG A 75 -11.39 -18.88 12.45
C ARG A 75 -12.47 -18.88 11.37
N ARG A 76 -13.55 -18.13 11.59
CA ARG A 76 -14.67 -18.00 10.65
C ARG A 76 -14.29 -17.18 9.42
N ILE A 77 -13.60 -16.05 9.62
CA ILE A 77 -13.10 -15.24 8.50
C ILE A 77 -12.09 -16.03 7.67
N HIS A 78 -11.21 -16.77 8.33
CA HIS A 78 -10.26 -17.66 7.66
C HIS A 78 -10.98 -18.75 6.83
N SER A 79 -12.01 -19.41 7.37
CA SER A 79 -12.76 -20.41 6.61
C SER A 79 -13.47 -19.81 5.41
N TRP A 80 -14.04 -18.60 5.52
CA TRP A 80 -14.64 -17.91 4.39
C TRP A 80 -13.62 -17.56 3.31
N ALA A 81 -12.46 -17.03 3.71
CA ALA A 81 -11.39 -16.67 2.77
C ALA A 81 -10.86 -17.91 2.04
N VAL A 82 -10.58 -19.00 2.76
CA VAL A 82 -10.13 -20.26 2.16
C VAL A 82 -11.21 -20.85 1.26
N GLY A 83 -12.46 -20.94 1.73
CA GLY A 83 -13.57 -21.47 0.94
C GLY A 83 -13.84 -20.68 -0.34
N THR A 84 -13.64 -19.37 -0.31
CA THR A 84 -13.71 -18.49 -1.48
C THR A 84 -12.53 -18.73 -2.42
N TRP A 85 -11.32 -18.87 -1.89
CA TRP A 85 -10.11 -19.08 -2.68
C TRP A 85 -10.09 -20.44 -3.37
N THR A 86 -10.52 -21.50 -2.68
CA THR A 86 -10.60 -22.86 -3.21
C THR A 86 -11.85 -23.12 -4.04
N GLY A 87 -12.80 -22.17 -4.06
CA GLY A 87 -14.09 -22.31 -4.74
C GLY A 87 -15.06 -23.31 -4.10
N THR A 88 -14.76 -23.78 -2.89
CA THR A 88 -15.58 -24.80 -2.19
C THR A 88 -16.80 -24.20 -1.51
N ASP A 89 -16.68 -22.98 -0.99
CA ASP A 89 -17.79 -22.23 -0.36
C ASP A 89 -17.55 -20.72 -0.54
N PRO A 90 -17.89 -20.15 -1.71
CA PRO A 90 -17.66 -18.73 -1.99
C PRO A 90 -18.50 -17.83 -1.11
N HIS A 91 -17.85 -16.92 -0.37
CA HIS A 91 -18.53 -16.07 0.60
C HIS A 91 -18.51 -14.59 0.15
N VAL A 92 -19.70 -14.01 -0.04
CA VAL A 92 -19.87 -12.64 -0.57
C VAL A 92 -19.10 -11.58 0.23
N LEU A 93 -19.05 -11.71 1.55
CA LEU A 93 -18.34 -10.76 2.41
C LEU A 93 -16.83 -10.66 2.10
N VAL A 94 -16.20 -11.73 1.60
CA VAL A 94 -14.78 -11.70 1.21
C VAL A 94 -14.59 -10.77 0.00
N PHE A 95 -15.46 -10.89 -1.01
CA PHE A 95 -15.43 -10.01 -2.17
C PHE A 95 -15.74 -8.56 -1.81
N VAL A 96 -16.74 -8.32 -0.94
CA VAL A 96 -17.06 -6.98 -0.44
C VAL A 96 -15.87 -6.38 0.31
N GLY A 97 -15.21 -7.17 1.17
CA GLY A 97 -14.02 -6.72 1.90
C GLY A 97 -12.89 -6.29 0.94
N VAL A 98 -12.59 -7.11 -0.07
CA VAL A 98 -11.58 -6.77 -1.10
C VAL A 98 -11.99 -5.52 -1.88
N ALA A 99 -13.26 -5.40 -2.27
CA ALA A 99 -13.77 -4.23 -2.98
C ALA A 99 -13.67 -2.95 -2.15
N VAL A 100 -13.95 -3.01 -0.84
CA VAL A 100 -13.79 -1.88 0.08
C VAL A 100 -12.32 -1.47 0.19
N LEU A 101 -11.39 -2.42 0.36
CA LEU A 101 -9.96 -2.13 0.41
C LEU A 101 -9.45 -1.49 -0.90
N LEU A 102 -9.91 -2.00 -2.04
CA LEU A 102 -9.62 -1.39 -3.35
C LEU A 102 -10.18 0.03 -3.45
N ALA A 103 -11.43 0.24 -3.04
CA ALA A 103 -12.07 1.56 -3.06
C ALA A 103 -11.31 2.56 -2.19
N ILE A 104 -10.90 2.17 -0.98
CA ILE A 104 -10.07 3.00 -0.09
C ILE A 104 -8.77 3.41 -0.81
N SER A 105 -8.06 2.45 -1.42
CA SER A 105 -6.81 2.73 -2.15
C SER A 105 -7.02 3.67 -3.33
N VAL A 106 -8.09 3.46 -4.12
CA VAL A 106 -8.44 4.30 -5.26
C VAL A 106 -8.73 5.73 -4.81
N VAL A 107 -9.63 5.91 -3.83
CA VAL A 107 -10.02 7.23 -3.31
C VAL A 107 -8.79 7.95 -2.75
N PHE A 108 -7.98 7.26 -1.96
CA PHE A 108 -6.75 7.85 -1.41
C PHE A 108 -5.79 8.28 -2.52
N THR A 109 -5.63 7.47 -3.56
CA THR A 109 -4.76 7.79 -4.70
C THR A 109 -5.27 8.98 -5.50
N VAL A 110 -6.59 9.10 -5.72
CA VAL A 110 -7.18 10.25 -6.41
C VAL A 110 -6.87 11.55 -5.67
N VAL A 111 -6.94 11.53 -4.33
CA VAL A 111 -6.72 12.71 -3.47
C VAL A 111 -5.24 13.04 -3.29
N ASN A 112 -4.39 12.04 -3.06
CA ASN A 112 -2.99 12.25 -2.62
C ASN A 112 -1.93 11.80 -3.64
N SER A 113 -2.28 10.90 -4.57
CA SER A 113 -1.39 10.38 -5.64
C SER A 113 -0.12 9.68 -5.16
N GLY A 114 -0.16 8.96 -4.02
CA GLY A 114 0.97 8.19 -3.51
C GLY A 114 0.65 6.70 -3.41
N VAL A 115 1.45 5.84 -4.07
CA VAL A 115 1.29 4.37 -3.99
C VAL A 115 1.65 3.84 -2.60
N VAL A 116 2.71 4.37 -1.98
CA VAL A 116 3.20 3.88 -0.67
C VAL A 116 2.16 4.16 0.42
N PRO A 117 1.66 5.39 0.60
CA PRO A 117 0.67 5.66 1.63
C PRO A 117 -0.66 4.92 1.36
N ALA A 118 -1.09 4.79 0.09
CA ALA A 118 -2.29 4.02 -0.25
C ALA A 118 -2.14 2.53 0.12
N THR A 119 -0.97 1.96 -0.14
CA THR A 119 -0.66 0.57 0.18
C THR A 119 -0.61 0.36 1.70
N PHE A 120 0.08 1.23 2.44
CA PHE A 120 0.12 1.18 3.90
C PHE A 120 -1.27 1.26 4.53
N LEU A 121 -2.14 2.11 3.99
CA LEU A 121 -3.51 2.25 4.46
C LEU A 121 -4.32 0.96 4.31
N VAL A 122 -4.13 0.24 3.21
CA VAL A 122 -4.76 -1.09 2.96
C VAL A 122 -4.15 -2.19 3.82
N MET A 123 -2.83 -2.11 4.07
CA MET A 123 -2.13 -3.08 4.92
C MET A 123 -2.64 -3.08 6.36
N GLY A 124 -3.08 -1.93 6.89
CA GLY A 124 -3.61 -1.82 8.26
C GLY A 124 -4.74 -2.82 8.56
N PRO A 125 -5.88 -2.77 7.86
CA PRO A 125 -6.96 -3.73 8.07
C PRO A 125 -6.54 -5.19 7.89
N LEU A 126 -5.74 -5.51 6.88
CA LEU A 126 -5.27 -6.87 6.64
C LEU A 126 -4.36 -7.36 7.79
N PHE A 127 -3.50 -6.48 8.30
CA PHE A 127 -2.71 -6.78 9.50
C PHE A 127 -3.63 -7.07 10.68
N GLY A 128 -4.64 -6.24 10.93
CA GLY A 128 -5.61 -6.43 12.01
C GLY A 128 -6.35 -7.77 11.93
N ILE A 129 -6.77 -8.19 10.73
CA ILE A 129 -7.39 -9.51 10.51
C ILE A 129 -6.43 -10.63 10.90
N GLY A 130 -5.17 -10.56 10.46
CA GLY A 130 -4.19 -11.61 10.79
C GLY A 130 -3.75 -11.58 12.26
N PHE A 131 -3.70 -10.41 12.88
CA PHE A 131 -3.35 -10.24 14.29
C PHE A 131 -4.45 -10.75 15.23
N ALA A 132 -5.71 -10.77 14.79
CA ALA A 132 -6.84 -11.36 15.53
C ALA A 132 -6.69 -12.87 15.84
N ARG A 133 -5.59 -13.50 15.41
CA ARG A 133 -5.15 -14.83 15.88
C ARG A 133 -4.59 -14.82 17.28
N TYR A 134 -4.15 -13.67 17.78
CA TYR A 134 -3.58 -13.53 19.11
C TYR A 134 -4.53 -14.10 20.17
N GLY A 135 -3.99 -14.91 21.08
CA GLY A 135 -4.78 -15.53 22.15
C GLY A 135 -5.60 -16.76 21.72
N LEU A 136 -5.57 -17.18 20.45
CA LEU A 136 -6.24 -18.41 20.03
C LEU A 136 -5.46 -19.66 20.47
N ALA A 137 -6.19 -20.66 20.98
CA ALA A 137 -5.62 -21.97 21.25
C ALA A 137 -5.34 -22.74 19.94
N THR A 138 -4.14 -23.32 19.83
CA THR A 138 -3.70 -24.19 18.74
C THR A 138 -3.23 -25.54 19.29
N ARG A 139 -2.86 -26.47 18.39
CA ARG A 139 -2.30 -27.77 18.77
C ARG A 139 -1.00 -27.67 19.58
N TYR A 140 -0.25 -26.58 19.43
CA TYR A 140 1.08 -26.39 20.02
C TYR A 140 1.10 -25.33 21.13
N GLY A 141 -0.07 -24.82 21.54
CA GLY A 141 -0.20 -23.78 22.56
C GLY A 141 -1.04 -22.59 22.11
N THR A 142 -1.02 -21.52 22.89
CA THR A 142 -1.74 -20.28 22.60
C THR A 142 -0.90 -19.36 21.72
N VAL A 143 -1.47 -18.79 20.66
CA VAL A 143 -0.77 -17.86 19.76
C VAL A 143 -0.30 -16.63 20.53
N GLY A 144 1.01 -16.44 20.58
CA GLY A 144 1.65 -15.29 21.22
C GLY A 144 1.69 -14.04 20.33
N ILE A 145 2.07 -12.90 20.91
CA ILE A 145 2.19 -11.61 20.20
C ILE A 145 3.16 -11.68 19.00
N PRO A 146 4.36 -12.29 19.11
CA PRO A 146 5.28 -12.36 17.98
C PRO A 146 4.73 -13.17 16.80
N GLU A 147 4.07 -14.29 17.09
CA GLU A 147 3.48 -15.17 16.08
C GLU A 147 2.27 -14.51 15.38
N ALA A 148 1.42 -13.83 16.14
CA ALA A 148 0.29 -13.06 15.60
C ALA A 148 0.78 -11.90 14.73
N THR A 149 1.82 -11.17 15.18
CA THR A 149 2.45 -10.09 14.40
C THR A 149 3.03 -10.61 13.09
N ALA A 150 3.74 -11.74 13.12
CA ALA A 150 4.30 -12.34 11.90
C ALA A 150 3.19 -12.76 10.92
N SER A 151 2.15 -13.45 11.41
CA SER A 151 1.00 -13.85 10.58
C SER A 151 0.27 -12.65 9.97
N GLY A 152 -0.01 -11.63 10.78
CA GLY A 152 -0.62 -10.37 10.33
C GLY A 152 0.24 -9.64 9.30
N GLY A 153 1.56 -9.59 9.53
CA GLY A 153 2.52 -9.00 8.59
C GLY A 153 2.54 -9.72 7.25
N VAL A 154 2.58 -11.05 7.25
CA VAL A 154 2.54 -11.85 6.01
C VAL A 154 1.24 -11.59 5.24
N LEU A 155 0.09 -11.60 5.91
CA LEU A 155 -1.20 -11.35 5.27
C LEU A 155 -1.28 -9.93 4.68
N ALA A 156 -0.85 -8.93 5.46
CA ALA A 156 -0.82 -7.54 5.03
C ALA A 156 0.08 -7.34 3.81
N ILE A 157 1.27 -7.96 3.77
CA ILE A 157 2.18 -7.85 2.63
C ILE A 157 1.62 -8.59 1.42
N ALA A 158 1.24 -9.87 1.60
CA ALA A 158 0.84 -10.74 0.50
C ALA A 158 -0.39 -10.23 -0.26
N PHE A 159 -1.36 -9.64 0.45
CA PHE A 159 -2.59 -9.15 -0.18
C PHE A 159 -2.66 -7.62 -0.25
N GLY A 160 -2.12 -6.92 0.74
CA GLY A 160 -2.21 -5.46 0.81
C GLY A 160 -1.36 -4.76 -0.23
N VAL A 161 -0.17 -5.31 -0.57
CA VAL A 161 0.66 -4.75 -1.64
C VAL A 161 -0.02 -4.87 -3.00
N PRO A 162 -0.48 -6.05 -3.45
CA PRO A 162 -1.21 -6.15 -4.72
C PRO A 162 -2.45 -5.26 -4.78
N ILE A 163 -3.29 -5.26 -3.73
CA ILE A 163 -4.51 -4.43 -3.66
C ILE A 163 -4.16 -2.93 -3.71
N GLY A 164 -3.14 -2.51 -2.94
CA GLY A 164 -2.64 -1.15 -2.92
C GLY A 164 -2.16 -0.69 -4.29
N VAL A 165 -1.36 -1.51 -4.97
CA VAL A 165 -0.84 -1.23 -6.32
C VAL A 165 -1.97 -1.16 -7.35
N ILE A 166 -2.90 -2.11 -7.35
CA ILE A 166 -4.05 -2.12 -8.28
C ILE A 166 -4.90 -0.87 -8.06
N GLY A 167 -5.25 -0.55 -6.81
CA GLY A 167 -6.02 0.65 -6.48
C GLY A 167 -5.30 1.93 -6.88
N PHE A 168 -3.97 1.98 -6.75
CA PHE A 168 -3.16 3.11 -7.21
C PHE A 168 -3.20 3.28 -8.74
N LEU A 169 -3.07 2.18 -9.49
CA LEU A 169 -3.13 2.22 -10.95
C LEU A 169 -4.50 2.71 -11.43
N VAL A 170 -5.57 2.16 -10.86
CA VAL A 170 -6.96 2.55 -11.16
C VAL A 170 -7.20 4.01 -10.78
N GLY A 171 -6.83 4.44 -9.57
CA GLY A 171 -6.98 5.82 -9.11
C GLY A 171 -6.20 6.83 -9.97
N THR A 172 -5.00 6.45 -10.42
CA THR A 172 -4.20 7.28 -11.33
C THR A 172 -4.85 7.42 -12.70
N ALA A 173 -5.41 6.33 -13.24
CA ALA A 173 -6.14 6.35 -14.51
C ALA A 173 -7.40 7.24 -14.42
N LEU A 174 -8.18 7.10 -13.35
CA LEU A 174 -9.36 7.93 -13.08
C LEU A 174 -9.00 9.41 -12.99
N ARG A 175 -7.95 9.75 -12.24
CA ARG A 175 -7.47 11.13 -12.10
C ARG A 175 -7.10 11.74 -13.45
N LYS A 176 -6.40 10.99 -14.31
CA LYS A 176 -6.06 11.43 -15.67
C LYS A 176 -7.30 11.64 -16.53
N GLY A 177 -8.27 10.73 -16.45
CA GLY A 177 -9.56 10.86 -17.14
C GLY A 177 -10.29 12.15 -16.74
N VAL A 178 -10.42 12.41 -15.43
CA VAL A 178 -11.08 13.63 -14.91
C VAL A 178 -10.39 14.90 -15.42
N VAL A 179 -9.06 14.96 -15.41
CA VAL A 179 -8.31 16.12 -15.95
C VAL A 179 -8.50 16.26 -17.46
N HIS A 180 -8.48 15.16 -18.21
CA HIS A 180 -8.61 15.18 -19.66
C HIS A 180 -10.02 15.60 -20.13
N PHE A 181 -11.07 15.15 -19.46
CA PHE A 181 -12.45 15.53 -19.77
C PHE A 181 -12.83 16.90 -19.17
N GLY A 182 -12.26 17.27 -18.02
CA GLY A 182 -12.45 18.60 -17.43
C GLY A 182 -11.77 19.71 -18.23
N GLY A 183 -10.62 19.44 -18.86
CA GLY A 183 -9.91 20.38 -19.72
C GLY A 183 -10.53 20.59 -21.11
N ARG A 184 -11.54 19.81 -21.50
CA ARG A 184 -12.30 19.97 -22.75
C ARG A 184 -13.58 20.80 -22.60
N ARG A 185 -13.86 21.36 -21.42
CA ARG A 185 -15.05 22.21 -21.16
C ARG A 185 -14.74 23.71 -21.05
N GLY A 186 -13.81 24.21 -21.86
CA GLY A 186 -13.63 25.64 -22.19
C GLY A 186 -12.32 25.91 -22.95
N PRO A 187 -12.28 26.74 -24.02
CA PRO A 187 -13.20 27.82 -24.42
C PRO A 187 -13.68 27.73 -25.90
N ASP A 188 -14.86 27.16 -26.13
CA ASP A 188 -15.51 27.16 -27.46
C ASP A 188 -16.82 27.98 -27.43
N GLY A 189 -16.83 29.07 -26.65
CA GLY A 189 -17.95 30.00 -26.57
C GLY A 189 -17.44 31.43 -26.73
N GLY A 190 -17.34 31.89 -27.98
CA GLY A 190 -17.06 33.29 -28.29
C GLY A 190 -16.03 33.54 -29.39
N LEU A 191 -16.20 32.92 -30.55
CA LEU A 191 -15.88 33.62 -31.80
C LEU A 191 -16.73 34.89 -31.83
N TRP A 192 -16.12 36.07 -31.86
CA TRP A 192 -16.35 37.14 -32.84
C TRP A 192 -15.24 38.20 -32.72
N LYS A 193 -14.43 38.31 -33.77
CA LYS A 193 -13.84 39.59 -34.18
C LYS A 193 -14.90 40.32 -35.02
N ALA A 194 -15.27 41.52 -34.61
CA ALA A 194 -15.61 42.67 -35.45
C ALA A 194 -15.71 43.88 -34.52
#